data_AF-A0A2K3JKH5-F1
#
_entry.id   AF-A0A2K3JKH5-F1
#
_cell.length_a   1.000
_cell.length_b   1.000
_cell.length_c   1.000
_cell.angle_alpha   90.00
_cell.angle_beta   90.00
_cell.angle_gamma   90.00
#
_symmetry.space_group_name_H-M   'P 1'
#
loop_
_entity.id
_entity.type
_entity.pdbx_description
1 polymer ?
#
loop_
_entity_poly.entity_id
_entity_poly.type
_entity_poly.pdbx_seq_one_letter_code
_entity_poly.pdbx_strand_id
1 'polypeptide(L)'
;MRYVTASSAYLGNQDEALDFDFTYYRSKDPMTPRLYEDIIEEIEQIGIFKYGGLPHWGKNRNLAFEGVSKKYKNVGKFLKVKEKYDSQGLFSSTWTDQMLGLKEGVTILKNGCALEGLCICSQDSHCNPSKGYFCKPGKVYKEARVCSHV
;
A
#
# COMPACT_ATOMS: atom_id res chain seq x y z
N MET A 1 -0.53 18.03 1.99
CA MET A 1 0.30 17.86 3.19
C MET A 1 -0.41 18.47 4.37
N ARG A 2 -0.51 17.78 5.51
CA ARG A 2 -1.23 18.24 6.69
C ARG A 2 -0.56 17.76 7.97
N TYR A 3 -0.59 18.57 9.02
CA TYR A 3 -0.15 18.16 10.35
C TYR A 3 -1.29 17.44 11.08
N VAL A 4 -0.96 16.37 11.78
CA VAL A 4 -1.91 15.54 12.53
C VAL A 4 -1.39 15.34 13.95
N THR A 5 -2.23 15.63 14.93
CA THR A 5 -1.90 15.41 16.34
C THR A 5 -1.95 13.91 16.67
N ALA A 6 -1.20 13.51 17.70
CA ALA A 6 -1.28 12.16 18.24
C ALA A 6 -2.72 11.76 18.61
N SER A 7 -3.03 10.47 18.49
CA SER A 7 -4.33 9.87 18.77
C SER A 7 -4.18 8.65 19.67
N SER A 8 -5.14 8.46 20.59
CA SER A 8 -5.23 7.26 21.43
C SER A 8 -5.82 6.05 20.70
N ALA A 9 -6.30 6.20 19.46
CA ALA A 9 -6.84 5.11 18.67
C ALA A 9 -5.75 4.07 18.34
N TYR A 10 -6.04 2.77 18.48
CA TYR A 10 -5.04 1.71 18.30
C TYR A 10 -4.45 1.61 16.89
N LEU A 11 -5.21 1.99 15.86
CA LEU A 11 -4.79 2.05 14.46
C LEU A 11 -4.55 3.50 13.98
N GLY A 12 -4.40 4.45 14.90
CA GLY A 12 -4.10 5.85 14.59
C GLY A 12 -2.62 6.21 14.78
N ASN A 13 -2.26 7.44 14.39
CA ASN A 13 -0.95 8.02 14.65
C ASN A 13 -0.73 8.16 16.16
N GLN A 14 0.29 7.49 16.72
CA GLN A 14 0.57 7.54 18.17
C GLN A 14 1.40 8.76 18.58
N ASP A 15 2.00 9.42 17.60
CA ASP A 15 2.88 10.57 17.73
C ASP A 15 2.35 11.68 16.81
N GLU A 16 2.78 12.93 17.01
CA GLU A 16 2.51 14.00 16.05
C GLU A 16 3.10 13.62 14.68
N ALA A 17 2.33 13.82 13.62
CA ALA A 17 2.67 13.32 12.30
C ALA A 17 2.42 14.36 11.20
N LEU A 18 3.09 14.15 10.07
CA LEU A 18 2.90 14.90 8.84
C LEU A 18 2.35 13.95 7.78
N ASP A 19 1.13 14.21 7.34
CA ASP A 19 0.47 13.43 6.29
C ASP A 19 0.80 14.01 4.92
N PHE A 20 1.23 13.13 4.01
CA PHE A 20 1.42 13.44 2.60
C PHE A 20 0.32 12.77 1.77
N ASP A 21 -0.46 13.59 1.08
CA ASP A 21 -1.55 13.15 0.22
C ASP A 21 -1.15 13.42 -1.23
N PHE A 22 -1.28 12.41 -2.09
CA PHE A 22 -1.04 12.51 -3.52
C PHE A 22 -2.32 12.16 -4.29
N THR A 23 -2.78 13.09 -5.11
CA THR A 23 -3.91 12.90 -6.02
C THR A 23 -3.38 12.75 -7.44
N TYR A 24 -3.82 11.73 -8.15
CA TYR A 24 -3.44 11.46 -9.52
C TYR A 24 -4.61 10.87 -10.31
N TYR A 25 -4.58 11.04 -11.62
CA TYR A 25 -5.57 10.42 -12.51
C TYR A 25 -5.26 8.95 -12.71
N ARG A 26 -6.30 8.12 -12.70
CA ARG A 26 -6.19 6.67 -12.88
C ARG A 26 -7.31 6.19 -13.81
N SER A 27 -6.97 5.30 -14.73
CA SER A 27 -7.95 4.62 -15.58
C SER A 27 -8.81 3.66 -14.75
N LYS A 28 -10.04 3.41 -15.21
CA LYS A 28 -10.85 2.30 -14.67
C LYS A 28 -10.30 0.93 -15.07
N ASP A 29 -9.58 0.86 -16.19
CA ASP A 29 -8.87 -0.34 -16.61
C ASP A 29 -7.55 -0.48 -15.83
N PRO A 30 -7.38 -1.54 -15.00
CA PRO A 30 -6.18 -1.75 -14.21
C PRO A 30 -4.93 -2.04 -15.06
N MET A 31 -5.09 -2.39 -16.34
CA MET A 31 -3.97 -2.62 -17.25
C MET A 31 -3.48 -1.34 -17.95
N THR A 32 -4.17 -0.21 -17.78
CA THR A 32 -3.76 1.07 -18.35
C THR A 32 -2.81 1.79 -17.38
N PRO A 33 -1.53 2.01 -17.74
CA PRO A 33 -0.58 2.74 -16.91
C PRO A 33 -1.07 4.16 -16.61
N ARG A 34 -0.82 4.66 -15.40
CA ARG A 34 -1.18 6.04 -15.03
C ARG A 34 -0.14 7.04 -15.54
N LEU A 35 -0.51 8.31 -15.60
CA LEU A 35 0.46 9.37 -15.88
C LEU A 35 1.47 9.45 -14.72
N TYR A 36 2.76 9.38 -15.05
CA TYR A 36 3.85 9.30 -14.07
C TYR A 36 3.77 8.10 -13.13
N GLU A 37 3.40 6.92 -13.66
CA GLU A 37 3.36 5.64 -12.94
C GLU A 37 4.59 5.42 -12.06
N ASP A 38 5.77 5.55 -12.66
CA ASP A 38 7.05 5.34 -12.00
C ASP A 38 7.29 6.30 -10.83
N ILE A 39 6.96 7.59 -10.99
CA ILE A 39 7.12 8.59 -9.94
C ILE A 39 6.20 8.29 -8.75
N ILE A 40 4.93 7.93 -8.99
CA ILE A 40 3.98 7.66 -7.92
C ILE A 40 4.34 6.38 -7.15
N GLU A 41 4.74 5.32 -7.85
CA GLU A 41 5.20 4.09 -7.23
C GLU A 41 6.51 4.28 -6.43
N GLU A 42 7.44 5.11 -6.93
CA GLU A 42 8.67 5.43 -6.22
C GLU A 42 8.40 6.23 -4.94
N ILE A 43 7.51 7.22 -4.99
CA ILE A 43 7.08 7.99 -3.81
C ILE A 43 6.42 7.08 -2.77
N GLU A 44 5.53 6.17 -3.17
CA GLU A 44 4.89 5.22 -2.25
C GLU A 44 5.94 4.34 -1.56
N GLN A 45 6.92 3.84 -2.31
CA GLN A 45 7.97 2.98 -1.75
C GLN A 45 8.92 3.74 -0.81
N ILE A 46 9.24 5.00 -1.13
CA ILE A 46 10.01 5.86 -0.23
C ILE A 46 9.22 6.13 1.07
N GLY A 47 7.97 6.56 0.96
CA GLY A 47 7.16 6.92 2.13
C GLY A 47 6.88 5.73 3.03
N ILE A 48 6.38 4.62 2.46
CA ILE A 48 5.88 3.49 3.22
C ILE A 48 7.00 2.51 3.62
N PHE A 49 7.90 2.15 2.70
CA PHE A 49 8.88 1.08 2.96
C PHE A 49 10.23 1.62 3.42
N LYS A 50 10.76 2.69 2.81
CA LYS A 50 12.06 3.25 3.22
C LYS A 50 11.98 3.96 4.58
N TYR A 51 10.95 4.80 4.78
CA TYR A 51 10.81 5.59 6.02
C TYR A 51 9.80 5.01 7.01
N GLY A 52 9.18 3.86 6.72
CA GLY A 52 8.24 3.20 7.63
C GLY A 52 6.93 3.99 7.85
N GLY A 53 6.52 4.81 6.88
CA GLY A 53 5.29 5.58 6.96
C GLY A 53 4.05 4.71 7.11
N LEU A 54 3.04 5.27 7.78
CA LEU A 54 1.76 4.59 7.99
C LEU A 54 0.86 4.76 6.76
N PRO A 55 0.29 3.67 6.21
CA PRO A 55 -0.68 3.77 5.13
C PRO A 55 -1.99 4.34 5.66
N HIS A 56 -2.63 5.21 4.89
CA HIS A 56 -3.95 5.71 5.20
C HIS A 56 -5.01 4.66 4.83
N TRP A 57 -5.74 4.16 5.83
CA TRP A 57 -6.74 3.08 5.72
C TRP A 57 -7.78 3.26 4.61
N GLY A 58 -8.21 4.50 4.36
CA GLY A 58 -9.21 4.82 3.33
C GLY A 58 -8.66 5.31 1.97
N LYS A 59 -7.35 5.34 1.76
CA LYS A 59 -6.75 5.93 0.52
C LYS A 59 -5.74 5.03 -0.16
N ASN A 60 -4.92 4.32 0.62
CA ASN A 60 -3.90 3.45 0.05
C ASN A 60 -4.48 2.13 -0.47
N ARG A 61 -3.76 1.52 -1.41
CA ARG A 61 -4.08 0.20 -1.95
C ARG A 61 -3.35 -0.89 -1.16
N ASN A 62 -3.67 -2.14 -1.49
CA ASN A 62 -3.16 -3.35 -0.84
C ASN A 62 -1.66 -3.29 -0.53
N LEU A 63 -0.81 -2.96 -1.50
CA LEU A 63 0.65 -2.99 -1.32
C LEU A 63 1.11 -2.21 -0.08
N ALA A 64 0.50 -1.06 0.21
CA ALA A 64 0.90 -0.21 1.33
C ALA A 64 0.64 -0.86 2.71
N PHE A 65 -0.25 -1.85 2.78
CA PHE A 65 -0.54 -2.63 4.00
C PHE A 65 0.36 -3.85 4.16
N GLU A 66 1.31 -4.09 3.25
CA GLU A 66 2.30 -5.15 3.41
C GLU A 66 3.08 -4.93 4.71
N GLY A 67 3.11 -5.95 5.58
CA GLY A 67 3.72 -5.87 6.91
C GLY A 67 3.02 -4.94 7.92
N VAL A 68 1.72 -4.64 7.75
CA VAL A 68 0.94 -3.71 8.61
C VAL A 68 1.07 -3.97 10.11
N SER A 69 1.19 -5.24 10.52
CA SER A 69 1.32 -5.63 11.93
C SER A 69 2.56 -5.07 12.61
N LYS A 70 3.60 -4.77 11.82
CA LYS A 70 4.85 -4.13 12.28
C LYS A 70 4.78 -2.60 12.24
N LYS A 71 3.82 -2.02 11.51
CA LYS A 71 3.67 -0.56 11.34
C LYS A 71 2.92 0.07 12.52
N TYR A 72 1.92 -0.62 13.06
CA TYR A 72 1.08 -0.09 14.15
C TYR A 72 1.44 -0.69 15.52
N LYS A 73 2.01 0.15 16.41
CA LYS A 73 2.42 -0.23 17.78
C LYS A 73 1.33 -0.96 18.57
N ASN A 74 0.06 -0.60 18.38
CA ASN A 74 -1.07 -1.10 19.16
C ASN A 74 -2.00 -2.07 18.39
N VAL A 75 -1.57 -2.62 17.24
CA VAL A 75 -2.41 -3.54 16.44
C VAL A 75 -2.93 -4.73 17.25
N GLY A 76 -2.10 -5.31 18.14
CA GLY A 76 -2.51 -6.43 18.99
C GLY A 76 -3.64 -6.07 19.97
N LYS A 77 -3.71 -4.82 20.44
CA LYS A 77 -4.81 -4.34 21.29
C LYS A 77 -6.09 -4.19 20.48
N PHE A 78 -5.99 -3.68 19.25
CA PHE A 78 -7.11 -3.62 18.32
C PHE A 78 -7.69 -5.01 18.05
N LEU A 79 -6.85 -5.99 17.75
CA LEU A 79 -7.27 -7.36 17.47
C LEU A 79 -7.99 -8.02 18.66
N LYS A 80 -7.54 -7.76 19.90
CA LYS A 80 -8.25 -8.23 21.11
C LYS A 80 -9.64 -7.63 21.26
N VAL A 81 -9.80 -6.34 20.93
CA VAL A 81 -11.11 -5.68 20.93
C VAL A 81 -11.99 -6.25 19.81
N LYS A 82 -11.46 -6.39 18.60
CA LYS A 82 -12.16 -7.01 17.47
C LYS A 82 -12.70 -8.40 17.85
N GLU A 83 -11.85 -9.27 18.39
CA GLU A 83 -12.24 -10.63 18.80
C GLU A 83 -13.32 -10.61 19.90
N LYS A 84 -13.23 -9.70 20.86
CA LYS A 84 -14.22 -9.58 21.94
C LYS A 84 -15.62 -9.20 21.42
N TYR A 85 -15.69 -8.32 20.42
CA TYR A 85 -16.96 -7.78 19.91
C TYR A 85 -17.47 -8.50 18.65
N ASP A 86 -16.62 -9.23 17.95
CA ASP A 86 -16.93 -9.95 16.71
C ASP A 86 -16.28 -11.34 16.67
N SER A 87 -16.50 -12.15 17.71
CA SER A 87 -15.91 -13.50 17.83
C SER A 87 -16.39 -14.49 16.76
N GLN A 88 -17.53 -14.21 16.13
CA GLN A 88 -18.05 -14.98 15.01
C GLN A 88 -17.54 -14.46 13.65
N GLY A 89 -16.83 -13.33 13.63
CA GLY A 89 -16.29 -12.74 12.40
C GLY A 89 -17.35 -12.23 11.44
N LEU A 90 -18.52 -11.80 11.92
CA LEU A 90 -19.63 -11.29 11.09
C LEU A 90 -19.22 -10.04 10.29
N PHE A 91 -18.29 -9.25 10.81
CA PHE A 91 -17.76 -8.06 10.13
C PHE A 91 -16.38 -8.30 9.50
N SER A 92 -15.97 -9.57 9.42
CA SER A 92 -14.67 -9.97 8.90
C SER A 92 -14.82 -10.63 7.53
N SER A 93 -13.79 -10.46 6.71
CA SER A 93 -13.68 -11.06 5.38
C SER A 93 -12.23 -11.46 5.11
N THR A 94 -12.00 -12.30 4.10
CA THR A 94 -10.64 -12.63 3.66
C THR A 94 -9.81 -11.36 3.38
N TRP A 95 -10.43 -10.34 2.78
CA TRP A 95 -9.72 -9.10 2.45
C TRP A 95 -9.37 -8.28 3.71
N THR A 96 -10.29 -8.13 4.66
CA THR A 96 -9.99 -7.38 5.91
C THR A 96 -8.91 -8.07 6.73
N ASP A 97 -8.92 -9.41 6.75
CA ASP A 97 -7.91 -10.19 7.48
C ASP A 97 -6.53 -10.05 6.83
N GLN A 98 -6.48 -9.99 5.49
CA GLN A 98 -5.25 -9.64 4.76
C GLN A 98 -4.78 -8.23 5.13
N MET A 99 -5.64 -7.21 5.04
CA MET A 99 -5.27 -5.83 5.33
C MET A 99 -4.89 -5.58 6.80
N LEU A 100 -5.28 -6.46 7.73
CA LEU A 100 -4.87 -6.47 9.13
C LEU A 100 -3.62 -7.31 9.40
N GLY A 101 -3.08 -8.00 8.39
CA GLY A 101 -1.92 -8.87 8.51
C GLY A 101 -2.21 -10.18 9.25
N LEU A 102 -3.48 -10.60 9.30
CA LEU A 102 -3.93 -11.87 9.89
C LEU A 102 -3.87 -13.03 8.88
N LYS A 103 -3.84 -12.71 7.59
CA LYS A 103 -3.81 -13.66 6.48
C LYS A 103 -2.88 -13.19 5.38
N GLU A 104 -2.27 -14.13 4.67
CA GLU A 104 -1.48 -13.84 3.48
C GLU A 104 -2.34 -13.38 2.31
N GLY A 105 -1.70 -12.71 1.34
CA GLY A 105 -2.35 -12.23 0.11
C GLY A 105 -2.71 -10.74 0.11
N VAL A 106 -2.05 -9.95 0.97
CA VAL A 106 -2.01 -8.49 0.81
C VAL A 106 -1.47 -8.18 -0.59
N THR A 107 -0.29 -8.71 -0.89
CA THR A 107 0.31 -8.65 -2.23
C THR A 107 -0.31 -9.71 -3.15
N ILE A 108 -0.74 -9.29 -4.35
CA ILE A 108 -1.35 -10.18 -5.36
C ILE A 108 -0.50 -10.13 -6.63
N LEU A 109 0.12 -11.24 -6.99
CA LEU A 109 0.94 -11.35 -8.20
C LEU A 109 0.11 -11.79 -9.40
N LYS A 110 0.01 -10.90 -10.40
CA LYS A 110 -0.63 -11.14 -11.70
C LYS A 110 -0.14 -10.10 -12.70
N ASN A 111 -0.45 -10.31 -13.98
CA ASN A 111 -0.18 -9.29 -15.01
C ASN A 111 -0.84 -7.96 -14.61
N GLY A 112 -0.08 -6.86 -14.72
CA GLY A 112 -0.52 -5.52 -14.32
C GLY A 112 -0.63 -5.26 -12.81
N CYS A 113 -0.18 -6.17 -11.92
CA CYS A 113 -0.37 -5.98 -10.48
C CYS A 113 0.30 -4.72 -9.92
N ALA A 114 1.41 -4.27 -10.50
CA ALA A 114 2.12 -3.08 -10.02
C ALA A 114 1.39 -1.79 -10.42
N LEU A 115 0.91 -1.73 -11.67
CA LEU A 115 0.05 -0.64 -12.16
C LEU A 115 -1.21 -0.45 -11.28
N GLU A 116 -1.72 -1.54 -10.71
CA GLU A 116 -2.87 -1.55 -9.83
C GLU A 116 -2.50 -1.39 -8.34
N GLY A 117 -1.22 -1.26 -7.98
CA GLY A 117 -0.74 -1.15 -6.60
C GLY A 117 -1.07 -2.36 -5.72
N LEU A 118 -1.08 -3.55 -6.32
CA LEU A 118 -1.26 -4.83 -5.65
C LEU A 118 0.07 -5.53 -5.38
N CYS A 119 1.17 -5.09 -5.99
CA CYS A 119 2.50 -5.68 -5.83
C CYS A 119 3.59 -4.64 -6.13
N ILE A 120 4.80 -4.87 -5.64
CA ILE A 120 6.00 -4.23 -6.20
C ILE A 120 6.41 -5.05 -7.43
N CYS A 121 6.74 -4.38 -8.53
CA CYS A 121 7.08 -5.11 -9.75
C CYS A 121 8.37 -5.91 -9.56
N SER A 122 8.37 -7.16 -10.06
CA SER A 122 9.56 -8.01 -10.16
C SER A 122 9.73 -8.59 -11.56
N GLN A 123 8.68 -8.53 -12.38
CA GLN A 123 8.65 -8.96 -13.78
C GLN A 123 8.03 -7.86 -14.63
N ASP A 124 8.43 -7.77 -15.89
CA ASP A 124 7.89 -6.78 -16.81
C ASP A 124 6.38 -6.95 -17.05
N SER A 125 5.87 -8.19 -16.96
CA SER A 125 4.44 -8.50 -17.03
C SER A 125 3.59 -7.78 -15.98
N HIS A 126 4.18 -7.39 -14.85
CA HIS A 126 3.48 -6.61 -13.81
C HIS A 126 3.24 -5.15 -14.24
N CYS A 127 3.95 -4.67 -15.26
CA CYS A 127 3.95 -3.28 -15.74
C CYS A 127 3.27 -3.08 -17.10
N ASN A 128 2.76 -4.13 -17.73
CA ASN A 128 2.17 -4.11 -19.07
C ASN A 128 3.15 -3.68 -20.20
N PRO A 129 3.99 -4.61 -20.67
CA PRO A 129 4.96 -4.34 -21.74
C PRO A 129 4.33 -3.95 -23.08
N SER A 130 3.07 -4.37 -23.34
CA SER A 130 2.35 -4.00 -24.57
C SER A 130 2.06 -2.49 -24.67
N LYS A 131 2.21 -1.76 -23.56
CA LYS A 131 2.08 -0.30 -23.49
C LYS A 131 3.43 0.41 -23.33
N GLY A 132 4.55 -0.31 -23.48
CA GLY A 132 5.90 0.26 -23.36
C GLY A 132 6.40 0.39 -21.91
N TYR A 133 5.69 -0.18 -20.92
CA TYR A 133 6.06 -0.09 -19.51
C TYR A 133 6.71 -1.37 -19.01
N PHE A 134 7.85 -1.22 -18.33
CA PHE A 134 8.69 -2.32 -17.87
C PHE A 134 9.09 -2.12 -16.42
N CYS A 135 9.43 -3.21 -15.73
CA CYS A 135 9.85 -3.14 -14.35
C CYS A 135 11.31 -2.68 -14.26
N LYS A 136 11.54 -1.47 -13.74
CA LYS A 136 12.85 -0.82 -13.66
C LYS A 136 13.16 -0.35 -12.24
N PRO A 137 14.43 -0.11 -11.90
CA PRO A 137 14.79 0.57 -10.66
C PRO A 137 14.21 2.00 -10.61
N GLY A 138 13.92 2.49 -9.42
CA GLY A 138 13.52 3.89 -9.20
C GLY A 138 14.54 4.90 -9.73
N LYS A 139 14.07 6.12 -10.05
CA LYS A 139 14.93 7.17 -10.60
C LYS A 139 15.85 7.76 -9.53
N VAL A 140 15.36 7.96 -8.31
CA VAL A 140 16.06 8.56 -7.17
C VAL A 140 16.41 7.50 -6.12
N TYR A 141 15.43 6.71 -5.69
CA TYR A 141 15.57 5.60 -4.77
C TYR A 141 15.75 4.29 -5.54
N LYS A 142 17.01 3.92 -5.77
CA LYS A 142 17.40 2.80 -6.64
C LYS A 142 16.93 1.42 -6.16
N GLU A 143 16.59 1.29 -4.88
CA GLU A 143 16.04 0.05 -4.31
C GLU A 143 14.54 -0.11 -4.63
N ALA A 144 13.84 0.96 -4.99
CA ALA A 144 12.46 0.84 -5.47
C ALA A 144 12.42 0.13 -6.83
N ARG A 145 11.32 -0.58 -7.06
CA ARG A 145 10.99 -1.18 -8.35
C ARG A 145 9.71 -0.58 -8.87
N VAL A 146 9.77 -0.01 -10.06
CA VAL A 146 8.70 0.80 -10.63
C VAL A 146 8.43 0.45 -12.08
N CYS A 147 7.20 0.67 -12.53
CA CYS A 147 6.76 0.55 -13.90
C CYS A 147 7.06 1.84 -14.64
N SER A 148 8.15 1.83 -15.40
CA SER A 148 8.62 3.00 -16.16
C SER A 148 8.49 2.74 -17.66
N HIS A 149 8.09 3.78 -18.40
CA HIS A 149 7.96 3.75 -19.84
C HIS A 149 9.34 3.85 -20.50
N VAL A 150 9.64 2.96 -21.45
CA VAL A 150 10.91 2.90 -22.17
C VAL A 150 10.69 3.10 -23.66
#